data_AF-A0A7C9ETJ6-F1
#
_entry.id   AF-A0A7C9ETJ6-F1
#
_cell.length_a   1.000
_cell.length_b   1.000
_cell.length_c   1.000
_cell.angle_alpha   90.00
_cell.angle_beta   90.00
_cell.angle_gamma   90.00
#
_symmetry.space_group_name_H-M   'P 1'
#
loop_
_entity.id
_entity.type
_entity.pdbx_description
1 polymer ?
#
loop_
_entity_poly.entity_id
_entity_poly.type
_entity_poly.pdbx_seq_one_letter_code
_entity_poly.pdbx_strand_id
1 'polypeptide(L)'
;GIILFVLMAGYLPFDDPNLMNLYKKIQRANFLVPSWFSSGAKNLIKRILDPNPLTRITISEILQDEWFKKDYHPPSFADEADVNLDDVDAAFSDSGEHLVTERRERPASMNAFELIS
;
A
#
# COMPACT_ATOMS: atom_id res chain seq x y z
N GLY A 1 -8.38 -4.18 -7.60
CA GLY A 1 -9.28 -4.18 -8.77
C GLY A 1 -8.99 -3.07 -9.75
N ILE A 2 -9.30 -1.82 -9.38
CA ILE A 2 -9.15 -0.65 -10.27
C ILE A 2 -7.73 -0.50 -10.80
N ILE A 3 -6.71 -0.63 -9.94
CA ILE A 3 -5.30 -0.53 -10.32
C ILE A 3 -4.94 -1.56 -11.41
N LEU A 4 -5.33 -2.83 -11.23
CA LEU A 4 -5.11 -3.88 -12.22
C LEU A 4 -5.77 -3.54 -13.57
N PHE A 5 -7.02 -3.05 -13.55
CA PHE A 5 -7.69 -2.60 -14.77
C PHE A 5 -6.89 -1.50 -15.47
N VAL A 6 -6.46 -0.47 -14.74
CA VAL A 6 -5.69 0.66 -15.31
C VAL A 6 -4.38 0.19 -15.93
N LEU A 7 -3.65 -0.69 -15.25
CA LEU A 7 -2.38 -1.24 -15.77
C LEU A 7 -2.57 -2.00 -17.09
N MET A 8 -3.73 -2.63 -17.29
CA MET A 8 -4.02 -3.42 -18.49
C MET A 8 -4.74 -2.61 -19.60
N ALA A 9 -5.55 -1.62 -19.24
CA ALA A 9 -6.38 -0.85 -20.15
C ALA A 9 -5.77 0.51 -20.55
N GLY A 10 -4.98 1.13 -19.67
CA GLY A 10 -4.45 2.49 -19.83
C GLY A 10 -5.44 3.60 -19.46
N TYR A 11 -6.59 3.28 -18.87
CA TYR A 11 -7.62 4.25 -18.45
C TYR A 11 -8.46 3.71 -17.28
N LEU A 12 -9.26 4.59 -16.65
CA LEU A 12 -10.12 4.22 -15.51
C LEU A 12 -11.36 3.42 -15.95
N PRO A 13 -11.75 2.36 -15.23
CA PRO A 13 -12.98 1.61 -15.56
C PRO A 13 -14.24 2.45 -15.34
N PHE A 14 -14.19 3.43 -14.43
CA PHE A 14 -15.26 4.37 -14.16
C PHE A 14 -14.72 5.79 -14.32
N ASP A 15 -15.27 6.51 -15.28
CA ASP A 15 -15.00 7.92 -15.50
C ASP A 15 -16.28 8.60 -16.00
N ASP A 16 -16.55 9.79 -15.49
CA ASP A 16 -17.67 10.64 -15.90
C ASP A 16 -17.45 12.08 -15.40
N PRO A 17 -17.63 13.11 -16.25
CA PRO A 17 -17.52 14.50 -15.82
C PRO A 17 -18.62 14.88 -14.81
N ASN A 18 -19.76 14.18 -14.83
CA ASN A 18 -20.81 14.38 -13.85
C ASN A 18 -20.64 13.40 -12.68
N LEU A 19 -20.38 13.94 -11.49
CA LEU A 19 -20.11 13.17 -10.28
C LEU A 19 -21.25 12.20 -9.91
N MET A 20 -22.51 12.59 -10.14
CA MET A 20 -23.67 11.72 -9.87
C MET A 20 -23.70 10.52 -10.82
N ASN A 21 -23.33 10.69 -12.08
CA ASN A 21 -23.22 9.60 -13.04
C ASN A 21 -22.02 8.70 -12.74
N LEU A 22 -20.88 9.27 -12.33
CA LEU A 22 -19.72 8.52 -11.88
C LEU A 22 -20.11 7.59 -10.71
N TYR A 23 -20.76 8.11 -9.66
CA TYR A 23 -21.22 7.30 -8.54
C TYR A 23 -22.21 6.22 -8.97
N LYS A 24 -23.15 6.51 -9.87
CA LYS A 24 -24.07 5.50 -10.42
C LYS A 24 -23.32 4.38 -11.17
N LYS A 25 -22.27 4.72 -11.92
CA LYS A 25 -21.41 3.73 -12.60
C LYS A 25 -20.68 2.85 -11.59
N ILE A 26 -20.08 3.46 -10.56
CA ILE A 26 -19.37 2.74 -9.49
C ILE A 26 -20.31 1.80 -8.72
N GLN A 27 -21.46 2.30 -8.26
CA GLN A 27 -22.44 1.51 -7.48
C GLN A 27 -22.98 0.30 -8.24
N ARG A 28 -23.08 0.39 -9.57
CA ARG A 28 -23.56 -0.69 -10.42
C ARG A 28 -22.45 -1.52 -11.04
N ALA A 29 -21.19 -1.17 -10.76
CA ALA A 29 -20.02 -1.67 -11.49
C ALA A 29 -20.24 -1.68 -13.02
N ASN A 30 -20.79 -0.59 -13.55
CA ASN A 30 -21.01 -0.43 -14.98
C ASN A 30 -19.72 0.08 -15.65
N PHE A 31 -18.91 -0.84 -16.16
CA PHE A 31 -17.70 -0.57 -16.92
C PHE A 31 -17.58 -1.56 -18.09
N LEU A 32 -16.88 -1.15 -19.14
CA LEU A 32 -16.57 -2.02 -20.27
C LEU A 32 -15.14 -2.54 -20.13
N VAL A 33 -14.96 -3.84 -20.37
CA VAL A 33 -13.62 -4.44 -20.41
C VAL A 33 -13.13 -4.45 -21.84
N PRO A 34 -11.91 -3.94 -22.13
CA PRO A 34 -11.38 -3.93 -23.48
C PRO A 34 -11.36 -5.30 -24.17
N SER A 35 -11.46 -5.29 -25.50
CA SER A 35 -11.47 -6.52 -26.29
C SER A 35 -10.16 -7.32 -26.15
N TRP A 36 -9.02 -6.64 -26.00
CA TRP A 36 -7.68 -7.24 -25.89
C TRP A 36 -7.40 -7.95 -24.56
N PHE A 37 -8.26 -7.82 -23.55
CA PHE A 37 -8.08 -8.60 -22.32
C PHE A 37 -8.37 -10.08 -22.61
N SER A 38 -7.55 -10.97 -22.07
CA SER A 38 -7.83 -12.41 -22.11
C SER A 38 -9.14 -12.73 -21.38
N SER A 39 -9.77 -13.85 -21.69
CA SER A 39 -10.98 -14.30 -21.01
C SER A 39 -10.78 -14.44 -19.49
N GLY A 40 -9.64 -14.98 -19.06
CA GLY A 40 -9.26 -15.09 -17.65
C GLY A 40 -9.17 -13.73 -16.95
N ALA A 41 -8.45 -12.77 -17.54
CA ALA A 41 -8.36 -11.41 -17.00
C ALA A 41 -9.73 -10.73 -16.87
N LYS A 42 -10.56 -10.86 -17.92
CA LYS A 42 -11.93 -10.31 -17.94
C LYS A 42 -12.76 -10.89 -16.79
N ASN A 43 -12.70 -12.20 -16.58
CA ASN A 43 -13.43 -12.89 -15.52
C ASN A 43 -12.96 -12.45 -14.13
N LEU A 44 -11.65 -12.47 -13.89
CA LEU A 44 -11.07 -12.07 -12.61
C LEU A 44 -11.42 -10.62 -12.26
N ILE A 45 -11.25 -9.67 -13.19
CA ILE A 45 -11.58 -8.26 -12.95
C ILE A 45 -13.05 -8.06 -12.62
N LYS A 46 -13.97 -8.74 -13.32
CA LYS A 46 -15.42 -8.66 -13.02
C LYS A 46 -15.73 -9.13 -11.60
N ARG A 47 -15.10 -10.21 -11.15
CA ARG A 47 -15.26 -10.73 -9.78
C ARG A 47 -14.65 -9.82 -8.72
N ILE A 48 -13.52 -9.17 -9.02
CA ILE A 48 -12.89 -8.18 -8.12
C ILE A 48 -13.70 -6.90 -8.01
N LEU A 49 -14.30 -6.46 -9.11
CA LEU A 49 -15.11 -5.24 -9.18
C LEU A 49 -16.60 -5.49 -8.96
N ASP A 50 -16.97 -6.61 -8.33
CA ASP A 50 -18.34 -6.86 -7.87
C ASP A 50 -18.76 -5.75 -6.89
N PRO A 51 -19.86 -5.02 -7.16
CA PRO A 51 -20.32 -3.94 -6.29
C PRO A 51 -20.82 -4.47 -4.95
N ASN A 52 -21.26 -5.72 -4.86
CA ASN A 52 -21.71 -6.34 -3.62
C ASN A 52 -20.50 -6.94 -2.85
N PRO A 53 -20.15 -6.42 -1.67
CA PRO A 53 -19.00 -6.92 -0.91
C PRO A 53 -19.16 -8.35 -0.41
N LEU A 54 -20.41 -8.86 -0.28
CA LEU A 54 -20.66 -10.23 0.19
C LEU A 54 -20.40 -11.28 -0.90
N THR A 55 -20.47 -10.91 -2.17
CA THR A 55 -20.22 -11.79 -3.32
C THR A 55 -18.91 -11.48 -4.04
N ARG A 56 -18.28 -10.35 -3.71
CA ARG A 56 -16.95 -9.99 -4.19
C ARG A 56 -15.94 -11.06 -3.82
N ILE A 57 -15.12 -11.45 -4.80
CA ILE A 57 -14.06 -12.43 -4.64
C ILE A 57 -13.12 -12.07 -3.48
N THR A 58 -12.77 -13.08 -2.68
CA THR A 58 -11.82 -12.97 -1.58
C THR A 58 -10.38 -13.01 -2.08
N ILE A 59 -9.43 -12.56 -1.25
CA ILE A 59 -8.00 -12.66 -1.57
C ILE A 59 -7.59 -14.13 -1.78
N SER A 60 -8.05 -15.04 -0.91
CA SER A 60 -7.77 -16.47 -1.05
C SER A 60 -8.21 -17.01 -2.41
N GLU A 61 -9.40 -16.63 -2.89
CA GLU A 61 -9.86 -17.04 -4.22
C GLU A 61 -9.10 -16.36 -5.36
N ILE A 62 -8.66 -15.11 -5.21
CA ILE A 62 -7.79 -14.44 -6.20
C ILE A 62 -6.46 -15.19 -6.34
N LEU A 63 -5.84 -15.55 -5.22
CA LEU A 63 -4.58 -16.32 -5.22
C LEU A 63 -4.74 -17.71 -5.84
N GLN A 64 -5.97 -18.24 -5.87
CA GLN A 64 -6.30 -19.51 -6.51
C GLN A 64 -6.70 -19.37 -7.99
N ASP A 65 -6.93 -18.17 -8.50
CA ASP A 65 -7.38 -17.95 -9.88
C ASP A 65 -6.28 -18.28 -10.90
N GLU A 66 -6.65 -19.02 -11.95
CA GLU A 66 -5.71 -19.49 -12.97
C GLU A 66 -5.03 -18.36 -13.74
N TRP A 67 -5.71 -17.22 -13.92
CA TRP A 67 -5.09 -16.07 -14.56
C TRP A 67 -4.04 -15.42 -13.65
N PHE A 68 -4.31 -15.37 -12.34
CA PHE A 68 -3.38 -14.83 -11.35
C PHE A 68 -2.15 -15.73 -11.13
N LYS A 69 -2.37 -17.05 -11.07
CA LYS A 69 -1.29 -18.03 -10.81
C LYS A 69 -0.25 -18.14 -11.91
N LYS A 70 -0.56 -17.66 -13.12
CA LYS A 70 0.35 -17.75 -14.24
C LYS A 70 1.67 -17.04 -13.91
N ASP A 71 2.75 -17.81 -13.85
CA ASP A 71 4.11 -17.35 -13.52
C ASP A 71 4.22 -16.66 -12.14
N TYR A 72 3.31 -16.98 -11.21
CA TYR A 72 3.32 -16.43 -9.85
C TYR A 72 4.31 -17.18 -8.96
N HIS A 73 5.18 -16.43 -8.29
CA HIS A 73 6.10 -16.93 -7.28
C HIS A 73 5.83 -16.19 -5.95
N PRO A 74 5.38 -16.90 -4.89
CA PRO A 74 5.23 -16.29 -3.58
C PRO A 74 6.58 -15.74 -3.08
N PRO A 75 6.60 -14.52 -2.52
CA PRO A 75 7.82 -14.01 -1.89
C PRO A 75 8.18 -14.86 -0.67
N SER A 76 9.47 -15.14 -0.50
CA SER A 76 10.01 -15.74 0.73
C SER A 76 10.45 -14.61 1.65
N PHE A 77 9.83 -14.53 2.81
CA PHE A 77 10.28 -13.65 3.89
C PHE A 77 11.06 -14.47 4.92
N ALA A 78 12.09 -13.88 5.52
CA ALA A 78 12.69 -14.48 6.71
C ALA A 78 11.68 -14.42 7.85
N ASP A 79 11.66 -15.44 8.72
CA ASP A 79 10.68 -15.55 9.81
C ASP A 79 10.57 -14.24 10.59
N GLU A 80 9.34 -13.76 10.74
CA GLU A 80 9.07 -12.52 11.46
C GLU A 80 9.48 -12.69 12.93
N ALA A 81 10.26 -11.73 13.44
CA ALA A 81 10.58 -11.68 14.86
C ALA A 81 9.28 -11.65 15.67
N ASP A 82 9.25 -12.40 16.78
CA ASP A 82 8.11 -12.52 17.68
C ASP A 82 7.62 -11.11 18.07
N VAL A 83 6.46 -10.71 17.54
CA VAL A 83 5.91 -9.36 17.75
C VAL A 83 5.36 -9.33 19.18
N ASN A 84 6.10 -8.72 20.11
CA ASN A 84 5.63 -8.60 21.49
C ASN A 84 4.47 -7.60 21.55
N LEU A 85 3.35 -8.03 22.12
CA LEU A 85 2.17 -7.16 22.32
C LEU A 85 2.49 -5.98 23.26
N ASP A 86 3.53 -6.05 24.09
CA ASP A 86 3.97 -4.93 24.93
C ASP A 86 4.48 -3.75 24.10
N ASP A 87 4.97 -3.98 22.87
CA ASP A 87 5.52 -2.95 22.00
C ASP A 87 4.44 -2.04 21.38
N VAL A 88 3.17 -2.48 21.35
CA VAL A 88 2.09 -1.70 20.75
C VAL A 88 1.72 -0.48 21.60
N ASP A 89 1.75 -0.63 22.92
CA ASP A 89 1.54 0.48 23.87
C ASP A 89 2.78 1.38 23.89
N ALA A 90 3.96 0.77 23.84
CA ALA A 90 5.24 1.48 23.77
C ALA A 90 5.36 2.39 22.52
N ALA A 91 4.77 1.99 21.38
CA ALA A 91 4.79 2.77 20.14
C ALA A 91 4.06 4.13 20.24
N PHE A 92 3.10 4.26 21.16
CA PHE A 92 2.35 5.50 21.39
C PHE A 92 2.66 6.15 22.73
N SER A 93 3.35 5.46 23.63
CA SER A 93 3.87 6.05 24.86
C SER A 93 4.95 7.06 24.52
N ASP A 94 4.80 8.29 25.01
CA ASP A 94 5.79 9.35 24.88
C ASP A 94 7.10 8.85 25.50
N SER A 95 8.08 8.51 24.67
CA SER A 95 9.44 8.26 25.11
C SER A 95 9.98 9.60 25.60
N GLY A 96 9.69 9.91 26.87
CA GLY A 96 9.82 11.24 27.45
C GLY A 96 11.07 11.94 26.94
N GLU A 97 10.89 13.09 26.31
CA GLU A 97 11.93 13.83 25.63
C GLU A 97 13.20 13.89 26.51
N HIS A 98 14.21 13.10 26.17
CA HIS A 98 15.57 13.40 26.60
C HIS A 98 16.02 14.55 25.70
N LEU A 99 15.49 15.75 25.97
CA LEU A 99 16.09 16.99 25.50
C LEU A 99 17.55 16.91 25.94
N VAL A 100 18.45 16.77 24.97
CA VAL A 100 19.87 17.00 25.21
C VAL A 100 19.95 18.43 25.73
N THR A 101 19.98 18.61 27.04
CA THR A 101 20.45 19.88 27.59
C THR A 101 21.89 19.96 27.12
N GLU A 102 22.15 20.82 26.12
CA GLU A 102 23.51 21.27 25.83
C GLU A 102 24.10 21.70 27.16
N ARG A 103 24.99 20.87 27.70
CA ARG A 103 25.86 21.30 28.78
C ARG A 103 26.76 22.33 28.11
N ARG A 104 26.45 23.61 28.27
CA ARG A 104 27.35 24.72 27.95
C ARG A 104 28.54 24.64 28.91
N GLU A 105 29.42 23.66 28.69
CA GLU A 105 30.78 23.78 29.13
C GLU A 105 31.41 24.85 28.24
N ARG A 106 31.74 25.99 28.85
CA ARG A 106 32.49 27.03 28.15
C ARG A 106 33.74 26.35 27.60
N PRO A 107 33.97 26.34 26.27
CA PRO A 107 35.24 25.83 25.78
C PRO A 107 36.34 26.65 26.45
N ALA A 108 37.32 25.97 27.05
CA ALA A 108 38.51 26.65 27.51
C ALA A 108 39.03 27.48 26.34
N SER A 109 39.19 28.79 26.53
CA SER A 109 39.71 29.69 25.51
C SER A 109 41.17 29.36 25.29
N MET A 110 41.43 28.33 24.49
CA MET A 110 42.77 27.86 24.20
C MET A 110 43.28 28.65 23.01
N ASN A 111 44.33 29.43 23.25
CA ASN A 111 44.94 30.25 22.22
C ASN A 111 45.73 29.34 21.27
N ALA A 112 45.45 29.40 19.97
CA ALA A 112 46.11 28.59 18.95
C ALA A 112 47.64 28.79 18.88
N PHE A 113 48.17 29.90 19.43
CA PHE A 113 49.61 30.12 19.54
C PHE A 113 50.31 29.22 20.59
N GLU A 114 49.57 28.64 21.54
CA GLU A 114 50.14 27.68 22.53
C GLU A 114 50.40 26.29 21.94
N LEU A 115 49.85 25.97 20.76
CA LEU A 115 49.98 24.65 20.13
C LEU A 115 51.20 24.51 19.21
N ILE A 116 51.86 25.63 18.86
CA ILE A 116 52.91 25.66 17.82
C ILE A 116 54.24 26.29 18.28
N SER A 117 54.50 26.37 19.59
CA SER A 117 55.82 26.74 20.15
C SER A 117 56.57 25.54 20.71
#